data_AF-A0AAN5HXY0-F1
#
_entry.id   AF-A0AAN5HXY0-F1
#
_cell.length_a   1.000
_cell.length_b   1.000
_cell.length_c   1.000
_cell.angle_alpha   90.00
_cell.angle_beta   90.00
_cell.angle_gamma   90.00
#
_symmetry.space_group_name_H-M   'P 1'
#
loop_
_entity.id
_entity.type
_entity.pdbx_description
1 polymer ?
#
loop_
_entity_poly.entity_id
_entity_poly.type
_entity_poly.pdbx_seq_one_letter_code
_entity_poly.pdbx_strand_id
1 'polypeptide(L)'
;LQRLSGRTFMKYSLARIYQLRENIAFMKMMLKMAGPFSKFTTPAMLFYLIYILLPRTRENEFIRNFSVAMFDWWLAVLSLAAAFSFPFADFRFRRVAIQLPIYRNLMKKKNVNSAKVFASKHVADDVTQATDVYFRILERE
;
A
#
# COMPACT_ATOMS: atom_id res chain seq x y z
N LEU A 1 18.19 -42.26 32.30
CA LEU A 1 18.20 -41.60 30.96
C LEU A 1 17.01 -42.08 30.13
N GLN A 2 15.79 -41.72 30.57
CA GLN A 2 14.54 -42.02 29.85
C GLN A 2 14.32 -40.93 28.79
N ARG A 3 14.05 -41.37 27.57
CA ARG A 3 13.77 -40.53 26.40
C ARG A 3 12.59 -39.59 26.67
N LEU A 4 12.86 -38.28 26.76
CA LEU A 4 11.86 -37.22 26.57
C LEU A 4 11.44 -37.17 25.10
N SER A 5 10.77 -38.22 24.63
CA SER A 5 10.07 -38.25 23.34
C SER A 5 8.64 -37.72 23.55
N GLY A 6 8.56 -36.44 23.91
CA GLY A 6 7.32 -35.67 23.93
C GLY A 6 7.40 -34.59 22.88
N ARG A 7 7.40 -35.00 21.61
CA ARG A 7 7.46 -34.13 20.42
C ARG A 7 6.13 -33.37 20.25
N THR A 8 5.70 -32.61 21.26
CA THR A 8 4.74 -31.51 21.08
C THR A 8 5.48 -30.29 20.54
N PHE A 9 6.35 -30.51 19.55
CA PHE A 9 6.83 -29.45 18.70
C PHE A 9 5.62 -28.99 17.89
N MET A 10 5.02 -27.91 18.38
CA MET A 10 4.49 -26.87 17.52
C MET A 10 3.36 -27.34 16.60
N LYS A 11 2.19 -27.66 17.17
CA LYS A 11 0.93 -27.28 16.51
C LYS A 11 0.84 -25.76 16.54
N TYR A 12 1.71 -25.08 15.78
CA TYR A 12 1.42 -23.71 15.39
C TYR A 12 0.05 -23.78 14.74
N SER A 13 -0.94 -23.10 15.34
CA SER A 13 -2.22 -22.93 14.70
C SER A 13 -1.95 -22.38 13.30
N LEU A 14 -2.34 -23.13 12.27
CA LEU A 14 -2.16 -22.77 10.87
C LEU A 14 -2.62 -21.32 10.64
N ALA A 15 -3.67 -20.90 11.34
CA ALA A 15 -4.19 -19.54 11.38
C ALA A 15 -3.16 -18.48 11.80
N ARG A 16 -2.32 -18.76 12.81
CA ARG A 16 -1.29 -17.81 13.28
C ARG A 16 -0.21 -17.59 12.22
N ILE A 17 0.17 -18.63 11.47
CA ILE A 17 1.14 -18.50 10.38
C ILE A 17 0.56 -17.67 9.23
N TYR A 18 -0.72 -17.88 8.88
CA TYR A 18 -1.42 -17.06 7.89
C TYR A 18 -1.52 -15.59 8.31
N GLN A 19 -1.91 -15.31 9.55
CA GLN A 19 -2.00 -13.95 10.09
C GLN A 19 -0.65 -13.22 10.04
N LEU A 20 0.44 -13.88 10.47
CA LEU A 20 1.76 -13.27 10.46
C LEU A 20 2.22 -12.95 9.04
N ARG A 21 1.97 -13.85 8.08
CA ARG A 21 2.34 -13.65 6.67
C ARG A 21 1.50 -12.57 6.00
N GLU A 22 0.21 -12.47 6.30
CA GLU A 22 -0.65 -11.39 5.82
C GLU A 22 -0.19 -10.03 6.34
N ASN A 23 0.16 -9.93 7.62
CA ASN A 23 0.73 -8.72 8.20
C ASN A 23 2.04 -8.32 7.52
N ILE A 24 2.92 -9.28 7.20
CA ILE A 24 4.16 -9.00 6.46
C ILE A 24 3.86 -8.50 5.04
N ALA A 25 2.89 -9.11 4.33
CA ALA A 25 2.48 -8.64 3.01
C ALA A 25 1.93 -7.20 3.08
N PHE A 26 1.13 -6.89 4.09
CA PHE A 26 0.62 -5.55 4.33
C PHE A 26 1.74 -4.55 4.63
N MET A 27 2.72 -4.91 5.47
CA MET A 27 3.90 -4.07 5.73
C MET A 27 4.72 -3.83 4.46
N LYS A 28 4.92 -4.85 3.61
CA LYS A 28 5.60 -4.68 2.31
C LYS A 28 4.85 -3.72 1.39
N MET A 29 3.51 -3.81 1.35
CA MET A 29 2.66 -2.88 0.60
C MET A 29 2.82 -1.45 1.13
N MET A 30 2.73 -1.26 2.46
CA MET A 30 2.93 0.06 3.08
C MET A 30 4.31 0.64 2.75
N LEU A 31 5.36 -0.19 2.76
CA LEU A 31 6.72 0.25 2.44
C LEU A 31 6.84 0.66 0.95
N LYS A 32 6.24 -0.10 0.03
CA LYS A 32 6.16 0.26 -1.39
C LYS A 32 5.40 1.58 -1.61
N MET A 33 4.38 1.88 -0.79
CA MET A 33 3.65 3.16 -0.82
C MET A 33 4.41 4.30 -0.14
N ALA A 34 5.19 4.03 0.90
CA ALA A 34 5.89 5.08 1.65
C ALA A 34 6.83 5.91 0.76
N GLY A 35 7.57 5.27 -0.15
CA GLY A 35 8.47 5.94 -1.09
C GLY A 35 7.83 7.05 -1.93
N PRO A 36 6.78 6.77 -2.73
CA PRO A 36 6.10 7.79 -3.51
C PRO A 36 5.42 8.84 -2.61
N PHE A 37 4.80 8.44 -1.50
CA PHE A 37 4.17 9.39 -0.57
C PHE A 37 5.17 10.40 -0.01
N SER A 38 6.35 9.95 0.41
CA SER A 38 7.41 10.85 0.89
C SER A 38 7.80 11.89 -0.17
N LYS A 39 7.89 11.49 -1.45
CA LYS A 39 8.19 12.43 -2.55
C LYS A 39 7.06 13.44 -2.78
N PHE A 40 5.80 13.02 -2.65
CA PHE A 40 4.64 13.90 -2.80
C PHE A 40 4.44 14.86 -1.62
N THR A 41 4.98 14.54 -0.44
CA THR A 41 4.95 15.41 0.75
C THR A 41 6.01 16.51 0.71
N THR A 42 7.09 16.34 -0.07
CA THR A 42 8.19 17.32 -0.17
C THR A 42 7.73 18.76 -0.47
N PRO A 43 6.80 19.02 -1.42
CA PRO A 43 6.35 20.38 -1.70
C PRO A 43 5.59 21.02 -0.53
N ALA A 44 4.79 20.26 0.21
CA ALA A 44 4.16 20.76 1.43
C ALA A 44 5.20 21.18 2.48
N MET A 45 6.22 20.36 2.68
CA MET A 45 7.32 20.71 3.60
C MET A 45 8.06 21.97 3.15
N LEU A 46 8.23 22.17 1.83
CA LEU A 46 8.83 23.38 1.29
C LEU A 46 8.01 24.64 1.59
N PHE A 47 6.69 24.61 1.37
CA PHE A 47 5.82 25.75 1.70
C PHE A 47 5.81 26.07 3.19
N TYR A 48 5.79 25.04 4.04
CA TYR A 48 5.88 25.21 5.48
C TYR A 48 7.23 25.82 5.92
N LEU A 49 8.32 25.40 5.29
CA LEU A 49 9.66 25.91 5.56
C LEU A 49 9.81 27.38 5.13
N ILE A 50 9.24 27.76 3.98
CA ILE A 50 9.17 29.16 3.53
C ILE A 50 8.41 30.01 4.56
N TYR A 51 7.29 29.53 5.07
CA TYR A 51 6.50 30.24 6.07
C TYR A 51 7.26 30.50 7.39
N ILE A 52 8.07 29.54 7.84
CA ILE A 52 8.87 29.67 9.08
C ILE A 52 10.07 30.60 8.87
N LEU A 53 10.78 30.48 7.75
CA LEU A 53 11.99 31.27 7.50
C LEU A 53 11.69 32.76 7.23
N LEU A 54 10.48 33.08 6.74
CA LEU A 54 10.15 34.46 6.41
C LEU A 54 9.92 35.30 7.68
N PRO A 55 10.66 36.40 7.87
CA PRO A 55 10.48 37.26 9.02
C PRO A 55 9.10 37.93 8.98
N ARG A 56 8.56 38.21 10.18
CA ARG A 56 7.23 38.83 10.35
C ARG A 56 7.31 40.34 10.11
N THR A 57 7.56 40.74 8.87
CA THR A 57 7.54 42.12 8.40
C THR A 57 6.29 42.38 7.55
N ARG A 58 5.82 43.64 7.52
CA ARG A 58 4.60 44.06 6.81
C ARG A 58 4.66 43.77 5.31
N GLU A 59 5.86 43.81 4.73
CA GLU A 59 6.11 43.52 3.31
C GLU A 59 5.95 42.02 2.97
N ASN A 60 6.20 41.13 3.94
CA ASN A 60 6.21 39.69 3.76
C ASN A 60 4.91 39.00 4.22
N GLU A 61 3.92 39.75 4.74
CA GLU A 61 2.65 39.20 5.20
C GLU A 61 1.89 38.47 4.09
N PHE A 62 1.91 39.02 2.87
CA PHE A 62 1.28 38.38 1.71
C PHE A 62 1.90 37.01 1.40
N ILE A 63 3.24 36.93 1.34
CA ILE A 63 3.95 35.70 1.01
C ILE A 63 3.74 34.64 2.10
N ARG A 64 3.70 35.04 3.38
CA ARG A 64 3.40 34.12 4.49
C ARG A 64 1.98 33.56 4.39
N ASN A 65 0.99 34.43 4.19
CA ASN A 65 -0.41 34.00 4.04
C ASN A 65 -0.61 33.11 2.81
N PHE A 66 0.05 33.45 1.69
CA PHE A 66 0.04 32.62 0.48
C PHE A 66 0.68 31.25 0.71
N SER A 67 1.81 31.19 1.43
CA SER A 67 2.51 29.93 1.73
C SER A 67 1.64 29.00 2.60
N VAL A 68 0.93 29.55 3.59
CA VAL A 68 0.00 28.78 4.42
C VAL A 68 -1.19 28.28 3.59
N ALA A 69 -1.78 29.13 2.75
CA ALA A 69 -2.88 28.71 1.88
C ALA A 69 -2.47 27.62 0.88
N MET A 70 -1.27 27.72 0.30
CA MET A 70 -0.73 26.69 -0.60
C MET A 70 -0.38 25.40 0.14
N PHE A 71 0.09 25.48 1.39
CA PHE A 71 0.31 24.31 2.24
C PHE A 71 -0.99 23.55 2.51
N ASP A 72 -2.05 24.25 2.94
CA ASP A 72 -3.37 23.65 3.21
C ASP A 72 -3.97 23.05 1.94
N TRP A 73 -3.87 23.76 0.81
CA TRP A 73 -4.33 23.25 -0.47
C TRP A 73 -3.55 21.99 -0.91
N TRP A 74 -2.22 21.97 -0.72
CA TRP A 74 -1.42 20.80 -1.06
C TRP A 74 -1.75 19.59 -0.19
N LEU A 75 -2.03 19.79 1.11
CA LEU A 75 -2.50 18.73 2.00
C LEU A 75 -3.84 18.15 1.54
N ALA A 76 -4.78 19.00 1.11
CA ALA A 76 -6.06 18.55 0.55
C ALA A 76 -5.85 17.68 -0.71
N VAL A 77 -5.00 18.13 -1.64
CA VAL A 77 -4.65 17.36 -2.84
C VAL A 77 -3.97 16.03 -2.48
N LEU A 78 -3.06 16.03 -1.51
CA LEU A 78 -2.37 14.83 -1.05
C LEU A 78 -3.33 13.81 -0.41
N SER A 79 -4.31 14.27 0.37
CA SER A 79 -5.35 13.41 0.96
C SER A 79 -6.20 12.72 -0.12
N LEU A 80 -6.54 13.46 -1.17
CA LEU A 80 -7.31 12.95 -2.29
C LEU A 80 -6.47 11.96 -3.13
N ALA A 81 -5.22 12.31 -3.44
CA ALA A 81 -4.28 11.43 -4.12
C ALA A 81 -4.05 10.13 -3.33
N ALA A 82 -3.97 10.21 -2.00
CA ALA A 82 -3.84 9.04 -1.14
C ALA A 82 -5.02 8.09 -1.31
N ALA A 83 -6.26 8.60 -1.22
CA ALA A 83 -7.48 7.82 -1.42
C ALA A 83 -7.50 7.13 -2.80
N PHE A 84 -7.05 7.83 -3.85
CA PHE A 84 -6.97 7.27 -5.21
C PHE A 84 -5.80 6.29 -5.41
N SER A 85 -4.76 6.34 -4.59
CA SER A 85 -3.57 5.49 -4.74
C SER A 85 -3.75 4.06 -4.20
N PHE A 86 -4.62 3.87 -3.20
CA PHE A 86 -4.85 2.56 -2.56
C PHE A 86 -5.17 1.44 -3.56
N PRO A 87 -6.04 1.63 -4.57
CA PRO A 87 -6.34 0.61 -5.57
C PRO A 87 -5.18 0.24 -6.50
N PHE A 88 -4.12 1.06 -6.54
CA PHE A 88 -2.94 0.83 -7.38
C PHE A 88 -1.79 0.18 -6.62
N ALA A 89 -1.82 0.19 -5.28
CA ALA A 89 -0.77 -0.37 -4.45
C ALA A 89 -0.82 -1.90 -4.34
N ASP A 90 -2.02 -2.49 -4.33
CA ASP A 90 -2.21 -3.94 -4.22
C ASP A 90 -3.37 -4.43 -5.10
N PHE A 91 -3.17 -5.60 -5.70
CA PHE A 91 -4.15 -6.30 -6.52
C PHE A 91 -5.43 -6.65 -5.75
N ARG A 92 -5.33 -6.84 -4.42
CA ARG A 92 -6.48 -7.13 -3.55
C ARG A 92 -7.48 -5.99 -3.57
N PHE A 93 -7.02 -4.76 -3.38
CA PHE A 93 -7.85 -3.55 -3.44
C PHE A 93 -8.27 -3.22 -4.87
N ARG A 94 -7.45 -3.58 -5.87
CA ARG A 94 -7.78 -3.40 -7.28
C ARG A 94 -9.08 -4.11 -7.68
N ARG A 95 -9.32 -5.31 -7.17
CA ARG A 95 -10.52 -6.11 -7.51
C ARG A 95 -11.80 -5.45 -6.99
N VAL A 96 -11.77 -4.93 -5.76
CA VAL A 96 -12.88 -4.20 -5.15
C VAL A 96 -13.07 -2.85 -5.84
N ALA A 97 -11.97 -2.14 -6.12
CA ALA A 97 -12.03 -0.83 -6.76
C ALA A 97 -12.62 -0.89 -8.18
N ILE A 98 -12.38 -1.94 -8.97
CA ILE A 98 -12.96 -2.09 -10.32
C ILE A 98 -14.49 -2.15 -10.30
N GLN A 99 -15.11 -2.51 -9.18
CA GLN A 99 -16.58 -2.49 -9.02
C GLN A 99 -17.12 -1.05 -9.00
N LEU A 100 -16.31 -0.07 -8.62
CA LEU A 100 -16.68 1.34 -8.63
C LEU A 100 -16.49 1.95 -10.03
N PRO A 101 -17.47 2.71 -10.55
CA PRO A 101 -17.45 3.22 -11.92
C PRO A 101 -16.28 4.19 -12.18
N ILE A 102 -15.90 4.97 -11.17
CA ILE A 102 -14.79 5.95 -11.24
C ILE A 102 -13.46 5.22 -11.55
N TYR A 103 -13.18 4.15 -10.81
CA TYR A 103 -11.95 3.37 -10.98
C TYR A 103 -11.99 2.48 -12.22
N ARG A 104 -13.17 2.01 -12.66
CA ARG A 104 -13.32 1.22 -13.89
C ARG A 104 -12.82 1.97 -15.12
N ASN A 105 -13.09 3.28 -15.20
CA ASN A 105 -12.64 4.11 -16.33
C ASN A 105 -11.13 4.41 -16.26
N LEU A 106 -10.59 4.67 -15.07
CA LEU A 106 -9.14 4.86 -14.85
C LEU A 106 -8.32 3.58 -15.12
N MET A 107 -8.84 2.42 -14.73
CA MET A 107 -8.15 1.13 -14.83
C MET A 107 -8.29 0.47 -16.22
N LYS A 108 -9.28 0.86 -17.04
CA LYS A 108 -9.50 0.32 -18.41
C LYS A 108 -8.26 0.44 -19.31
N LYS A 109 -7.37 1.41 -19.06
CA LYS A 109 -6.11 1.59 -19.81
C LYS A 109 -4.97 0.64 -19.39
N LYS A 110 -5.04 0.02 -18.20
CA LYS A 110 -3.93 -0.75 -17.64
C LYS A 110 -4.25 -2.25 -17.70
N ASN A 111 -3.92 -2.85 -18.85
CA ASN A 111 -4.04 -4.26 -19.25
C ASN A 111 -4.46 -5.20 -18.10
N VAL A 112 -5.77 -5.51 -18.04
CA VAL A 112 -6.39 -6.37 -17.02
C VAL A 112 -5.96 -7.84 -17.16
N ASN A 113 -5.11 -8.14 -18.14
CA ASN A 113 -4.62 -9.50 -18.43
C ASN A 113 -3.76 -10.09 -17.31
N SER A 114 -3.08 -9.30 -16.46
CA SER A 114 -2.39 -9.88 -15.28
C SER A 114 -3.35 -10.54 -14.31
N ALA A 115 -4.60 -10.08 -14.17
CA ALA A 115 -5.57 -10.72 -13.29
C ALA A 115 -6.14 -12.03 -13.87
N LYS A 116 -6.16 -12.17 -15.21
CA LYS A 116 -6.60 -13.41 -15.89
C LYS A 116 -5.51 -14.47 -15.95
N VAL A 117 -4.23 -14.10 -16.02
CA VAL A 117 -3.09 -15.05 -16.05
C VAL A 117 -2.97 -15.87 -14.76
N PHE A 118 -3.52 -15.39 -13.63
CA PHE A 118 -3.51 -16.12 -12.35
C PHE A 118 -4.72 -17.02 -12.09
N ALA A 119 -5.83 -16.83 -12.81
CA ALA A 119 -7.05 -17.62 -12.59
C ALA A 119 -7.06 -18.95 -13.35
N SER A 120 -6.19 -19.12 -14.36
CA SER A 120 -6.21 -20.27 -15.27
C SER A 120 -5.07 -21.27 -15.10
N LYS A 121 -4.13 -21.06 -14.17
CA LYS A 121 -3.10 -22.08 -13.87
C LYS A 121 -3.64 -23.02 -12.79
N HIS A 122 -4.19 -24.15 -13.26
CA HIS A 122 -4.69 -25.30 -12.49
C HIS A 122 -4.23 -25.35 -11.03
N VAL A 123 -5.15 -25.00 -10.12
CA VAL A 123 -5.09 -25.43 -8.72
C VAL A 123 -5.48 -26.89 -8.74
N ALA A 124 -4.50 -27.78 -8.58
CA ALA A 124 -4.77 -29.18 -8.27
C ALA A 124 -5.48 -29.25 -6.90
N ASP A 125 -6.45 -30.15 -6.76
CA ASP A 125 -7.38 -30.29 -5.62
C ASP A 125 -6.72 -30.60 -4.25
N ASP A 126 -5.39 -30.51 -4.14
CA ASP A 126 -4.65 -30.80 -2.92
C ASP A 126 -4.33 -29.50 -2.15
N VAL A 127 -4.91 -29.37 -0.95
CA VAL A 127 -4.90 -28.16 -0.10
C VAL A 127 -3.47 -27.68 0.21
N THR A 128 -2.51 -28.60 0.27
CA THR A 128 -1.08 -28.30 0.48
C THR A 128 -0.41 -27.69 -0.76
N GLN A 129 -0.77 -28.11 -1.97
CA GLN A 129 -0.21 -27.55 -3.20
C GLN A 129 -0.77 -26.18 -3.55
N ALA A 130 -2.07 -25.95 -3.32
CA ALA A 130 -2.69 -24.62 -3.50
C ALA A 130 -2.01 -23.55 -2.63
N THR A 131 -1.63 -23.96 -1.42
CA THR A 131 -0.92 -23.14 -0.44
C THR A 131 0.49 -22.77 -0.94
N ASP A 132 1.25 -23.75 -1.43
CA ASP A 132 2.59 -23.51 -1.99
C ASP A 132 2.58 -22.69 -3.30
N VAL A 133 1.56 -22.84 -4.14
CA VAL A 133 1.39 -22.04 -5.36
C VAL A 133 1.09 -20.58 -5.00
N TYR A 134 0.16 -20.33 -4.06
CA TYR A 134 -0.10 -18.98 -3.55
C TYR A 134 1.18 -18.35 -2.97
N PHE A 135 2.01 -19.14 -2.29
CA PHE A 135 3.22 -18.64 -1.64
C PHE A 135 4.43 -18.45 -2.57
N ARG A 136 4.60 -19.28 -3.62
CA ARG A 136 5.61 -19.03 -4.67
C ARG A 136 5.39 -17.73 -5.43
N ILE A 137 4.15 -17.25 -5.47
CA ILE A 137 3.79 -15.98 -6.13
C ILE A 137 4.28 -14.78 -5.31
N LEU A 138 4.32 -14.88 -3.98
CA LEU A 138 4.78 -13.83 -3.07
C LEU A 138 6.31 -13.70 -3.00
N GLU A 139 7.07 -14.75 -3.34
CA GLU A 139 8.54 -14.77 -3.32
C GLU A 139 9.18 -14.27 -4.62
N ARG A 140 8.40 -14.17 -5.70
CA ARG A 140 8.88 -13.72 -7.02
C ARG A 140 8.79 -12.19 -7.24
N GLU A 141 8.27 -11.43 -6.28
CA GLU A 141 8.17 -9.96 -6.26
C GLU A 141 9.11 -9.31 -5.25
#